data_AF-A0A3M0ZTR7-F1
#
_entry.id   AF-A0A3M0ZTR7-F1
#
_cell.length_a   1.000
_cell.length_b   1.000
_cell.length_c   1.000
_cell.angle_alpha   90.00
_cell.angle_beta   90.00
_cell.angle_gamma   90.00
#
_symmetry.space_group_name_H-M   'P 1'
#
loop_
_entity.id
_entity.type
_entity.pdbx_description
1 polymer ?
#
loop_
_entity_poly.entity_id
_entity_poly.type
_entity_poly.pdbx_seq_one_letter_code
_entity_poly.pdbx_strand_id
1 'polypeptide(L)'
;PDPDALLRKVVPDDKRYTLVARVTGPAKSAYPDGPPAKPEAKQDEAPAKSAPAAPHLAESKGPIAVIVGADSDLFDDRFWVQVQDFFGQRILVPIADNATLLINALDNLAGSDALIALRGRGVRDRPFVVVNAIRRDAEARFLAEQERLKQELATTEQRLKDLQAKMGESERVLTPEQEQELARFRARTLEIRQQLRAVQRNLVRDIEALETRLVILNVVLVPALLTLIALSLAAWRRRRRRRRVPA
;
A
#
# COMPACT_ATOMS: atom_id res chain seq x y z
N PRO A 1 7.52 -14.14 5.58
CA PRO A 1 6.53 -14.50 4.53
C PRO A 1 6.57 -13.45 3.42
N ASP A 2 6.50 -13.84 2.14
CA ASP A 2 6.41 -12.90 1.02
C ASP A 2 4.93 -12.46 0.86
N PRO A 3 4.57 -11.20 1.21
CA PRO A 3 3.19 -10.72 1.14
C PRO A 3 2.64 -10.76 -0.28
N ASP A 4 3.48 -10.53 -1.29
CA ASP A 4 3.08 -10.53 -2.70
C ASP A 4 2.71 -11.93 -3.19
N ALA A 5 3.36 -12.96 -2.64
CA ALA A 5 3.02 -14.35 -2.91
C ALA A 5 1.68 -14.77 -2.27
N LEU A 6 1.31 -14.17 -1.13
CA LEU A 6 0.01 -14.41 -0.47
C LEU A 6 -1.11 -13.68 -1.20
N LEU A 7 -0.90 -12.41 -1.59
CA LEU A 7 -1.85 -11.63 -2.37
C LEU A 7 -2.22 -12.30 -3.70
N ARG A 8 -1.23 -12.92 -4.38
CA ARG A 8 -1.48 -13.67 -5.62
C ARG A 8 -2.39 -14.89 -5.46
N LYS A 9 -2.55 -15.40 -4.23
CA LYS A 9 -3.45 -16.53 -3.93
C LYS A 9 -4.85 -16.08 -3.55
N VAL A 10 -5.08 -14.78 -3.35
CA VAL A 10 -6.40 -14.24 -3.02
C VAL A 10 -7.25 -14.24 -4.28
N VAL A 11 -8.33 -15.02 -4.25
CA VAL A 11 -9.37 -14.98 -5.28
C VAL A 11 -10.33 -13.85 -4.92
N PRO A 12 -10.53 -12.84 -5.78
CA PRO A 12 -11.51 -11.80 -5.52
C PRO A 12 -12.91 -12.40 -5.44
N ASP A 13 -13.64 -12.09 -4.37
CA ASP A 13 -15.07 -12.26 -4.34
C ASP A 13 -15.76 -10.89 -4.29
N ASP A 14 -17.00 -10.81 -4.74
CA ASP A 14 -17.79 -9.56 -4.68
C ASP A 14 -18.33 -9.30 -3.25
N LYS A 15 -17.70 -9.87 -2.23
CA LYS A 15 -18.10 -9.73 -0.84
C LYS A 15 -17.28 -8.62 -0.18
N ARG A 16 -17.97 -7.81 0.63
CA ARG A 16 -17.32 -6.81 1.47
C ARG A 16 -17.00 -7.41 2.82
N TYR A 17 -15.72 -7.48 3.15
CA TYR A 17 -15.26 -7.90 4.48
C TYR A 17 -14.97 -6.69 5.35
N THR A 18 -15.49 -6.71 6.58
CA THR A 18 -15.11 -5.74 7.61
C THR A 18 -13.90 -6.27 8.35
N LEU A 19 -12.73 -5.66 8.13
CA LEU A 19 -11.49 -6.03 8.81
C LEU A 19 -11.38 -5.42 10.21
N VAL A 20 -11.86 -4.17 10.34
CA VAL A 20 -11.91 -3.41 11.60
C VAL A 20 -13.26 -2.69 11.66
N ALA A 21 -13.94 -2.78 12.79
CA ALA A 21 -15.22 -2.14 13.04
C ALA A 21 -15.12 -1.14 14.20
N ARG A 22 -15.76 0.02 14.07
CA ARG A 22 -16.01 0.94 15.18
C ARG A 22 -17.43 0.71 15.71
N VAL A 23 -17.54 0.42 16.99
CA VAL A 23 -18.80 0.20 17.70
C VAL A 23 -19.05 1.39 18.62
N THR A 24 -20.24 1.96 18.53
CA THR A 24 -20.68 3.08 19.37
C THR A 24 -22.17 3.01 19.68
N GLY A 25 -22.57 3.66 20.76
CA GLY A 25 -23.95 3.65 21.25
C GLY A 25 -24.07 3.16 22.70
N PRO A 26 -25.28 3.11 23.26
CA PRO A 26 -25.50 2.56 24.59
C PRO A 26 -25.15 1.07 24.59
N ALA A 27 -24.45 0.62 25.64
CA ALA A 27 -24.03 -0.77 25.80
C ALA A 27 -24.50 -1.33 27.13
N LYS A 28 -25.03 -2.55 27.09
CA LYS A 28 -25.41 -3.31 28.28
C LYS A 28 -24.22 -4.15 28.76
N SER A 29 -24.12 -4.32 30.07
CA SER A 29 -23.13 -5.20 30.69
C SER A 29 -23.33 -6.64 30.23
N ALA A 30 -22.21 -7.32 29.93
CA ALA A 30 -22.20 -8.78 29.73
C ALA A 30 -22.39 -9.57 31.04
N TYR A 31 -22.34 -8.87 32.19
CA TYR A 31 -22.50 -9.41 33.53
C TYR A 31 -23.68 -8.71 34.22
N PRO A 32 -24.94 -9.06 33.90
CA PRO A 32 -26.11 -8.40 34.47
C PRO A 32 -26.20 -8.55 36.00
N ASP A 33 -25.69 -9.67 36.53
CA ASP A 33 -25.76 -10.02 37.95
C ASP A 33 -24.53 -9.53 38.77
N GLY A 34 -23.67 -8.72 38.17
CA GLY A 34 -22.45 -8.21 38.80
C GLY A 34 -21.18 -8.99 38.46
N PRO A 35 -20.02 -8.52 38.94
CA PRO A 35 -18.72 -9.12 38.60
C PRO A 35 -18.66 -10.60 39.02
N PRO A 36 -18.01 -11.47 38.23
CA PRO A 36 -17.83 -12.88 38.61
C PRO A 36 -17.12 -12.98 39.95
N ALA A 37 -17.56 -13.91 40.80
CA ALA A 37 -16.93 -14.18 42.09
C ALA A 37 -15.42 -14.46 41.87
N LYS A 38 -14.57 -13.83 42.68
CA LYS A 38 -13.12 -14.08 42.60
C LYS A 38 -12.90 -15.58 42.85
N PRO A 39 -12.06 -16.27 42.04
CA PRO A 39 -11.62 -17.60 42.39
C PRO A 39 -10.99 -17.53 43.78
N GLU A 40 -11.38 -18.45 44.67
CA GLU A 40 -10.87 -18.52 46.04
C GLU A 40 -9.34 -18.44 46.01
N ALA A 41 -8.79 -17.36 46.57
CA ALA A 41 -7.35 -17.21 46.68
C ALA A 41 -6.83 -18.36 47.56
N LYS A 42 -5.85 -19.11 47.06
CA LYS A 42 -5.07 -20.03 47.90
C LYS A 42 -4.47 -19.22 49.05
N GLN A 43 -4.51 -19.79 50.25
CA GLN A 43 -4.42 -19.13 51.56
C GLN A 43 -3.11 -18.38 51.91
N ASP A 44 -2.17 -18.17 50.99
CA ASP A 44 -0.80 -17.73 51.33
C ASP A 44 -0.33 -16.40 50.72
N GLU A 45 -1.22 -15.52 50.26
CA GLU A 45 -0.82 -14.15 49.89
C GLU A 45 -1.50 -13.09 50.78
N ALA A 46 -0.66 -12.24 51.40
CA ALA A 46 -1.05 -11.15 52.27
C ALA A 46 -2.16 -10.27 51.65
N PRO A 47 -3.06 -9.67 52.46
CA PRO A 47 -4.21 -8.96 51.93
C PRO A 47 -3.75 -7.70 51.19
N ALA A 48 -3.63 -7.80 49.87
CA ALA A 48 -3.57 -6.62 49.02
C ALA A 48 -4.85 -5.83 49.30
N LYS A 49 -4.71 -4.60 49.80
CA LYS A 49 -5.80 -3.64 50.04
C LYS A 49 -6.56 -3.46 48.72
N SER A 50 -7.56 -4.29 48.49
CA SER A 50 -8.42 -4.16 47.33
C SER A 50 -9.21 -2.88 47.50
N ALA A 51 -9.02 -1.94 46.57
CA ALA A 51 -9.83 -0.75 46.46
C ALA A 51 -11.33 -1.12 46.51
N PRO A 52 -12.20 -0.30 47.12
CA PRO A 52 -13.63 -0.57 47.14
C PRO A 52 -14.12 -0.82 45.71
N ALA A 53 -14.71 -1.99 45.48
CA ALA A 53 -15.23 -2.35 44.17
C ALA A 53 -16.25 -1.28 43.75
N ALA A 54 -15.98 -0.60 42.64
CA ALA A 54 -16.89 0.38 42.10
C ALA A 54 -18.28 -0.26 41.89
N PRO A 55 -19.38 0.47 42.12
CA PRO A 55 -20.72 -0.06 41.92
C PRO A 55 -20.87 -0.57 40.48
N HIS A 56 -21.43 -1.77 40.34
CA HIS A 56 -21.64 -2.39 39.05
C HIS A 56 -22.50 -1.51 38.13
N LEU A 57 -22.07 -1.34 36.89
CA LEU A 57 -22.81 -0.61 35.87
C LEU A 57 -23.47 -1.62 34.91
N ALA A 58 -24.78 -1.81 35.07
CA ALA A 58 -25.57 -2.68 34.20
C ALA A 58 -25.71 -2.12 32.76
N GLU A 59 -25.58 -0.80 32.61
CA GLU A 59 -25.61 -0.10 31.33
C GLU A 59 -24.58 1.05 31.34
N SER A 60 -24.04 1.35 30.16
CA SER A 60 -23.10 2.46 29.95
C SER A 60 -23.75 3.81 30.27
N LYS A 61 -23.05 4.68 31.00
CA LYS A 61 -23.52 6.05 31.33
C LYS A 61 -23.64 6.98 30.10
N GLY A 62 -23.03 6.60 28.99
CA GLY A 62 -23.08 7.30 27.70
C GLY A 62 -22.63 6.36 26.59
N PRO A 63 -22.64 6.80 25.31
CA PRO A 63 -22.22 5.96 24.21
C PRO A 63 -20.80 5.41 24.41
N ILE A 64 -20.61 4.12 24.18
CA ILE A 64 -19.27 3.52 24.16
C ILE A 64 -18.53 3.92 22.88
N ALA A 65 -17.21 3.82 22.90
CA ALA A 65 -16.36 3.95 21.73
C ALA A 65 -15.38 2.76 21.73
N VAL A 66 -15.59 1.81 20.82
CA VAL A 66 -14.79 0.60 20.74
C VAL A 66 -14.34 0.40 19.30
N ILE A 67 -13.07 0.05 19.10
CA ILE A 67 -12.54 -0.39 17.82
C ILE A 67 -12.21 -1.87 17.95
N VAL A 68 -12.77 -2.70 17.07
CA VAL A 68 -12.63 -4.16 17.06
C VAL A 68 -11.97 -4.59 15.77
N GLY A 69 -10.87 -5.33 15.85
CA GLY A 69 -10.19 -5.97 14.73
C GLY A 69 -9.90 -7.44 15.04
N ALA A 70 -9.76 -8.26 14.01
CA ALA A 70 -9.65 -9.72 14.14
C ALA A 70 -8.21 -10.26 14.17
N ASP A 71 -7.20 -9.40 14.32
CA ASP A 71 -5.78 -9.78 14.31
C ASP A 71 -5.00 -9.05 15.41
N SER A 72 -4.43 -9.82 16.35
CA SER A 72 -3.58 -9.30 17.42
C SER A 72 -2.11 -9.25 17.04
N ASP A 73 -1.69 -10.01 16.02
CA ASP A 73 -0.29 -10.11 15.61
C ASP A 73 0.22 -8.79 15.03
N LEU A 74 -0.70 -7.92 14.61
CA LEU A 74 -0.46 -6.55 14.16
C LEU A 74 0.41 -5.72 15.14
N PHE A 75 0.36 -6.03 16.44
CA PHE A 75 1.09 -5.32 17.50
C PHE A 75 2.48 -5.87 17.78
N ASP A 76 2.83 -7.04 17.25
CA ASP A 76 4.14 -7.63 17.44
C ASP A 76 5.15 -6.93 16.52
N ASP A 77 6.29 -6.52 17.07
CA ASP A 77 7.36 -5.79 16.39
C ASP A 77 7.74 -6.41 15.04
N ARG A 78 7.70 -7.74 14.94
CA ARG A 78 8.02 -8.49 13.71
C ARG A 78 7.15 -8.13 12.51
N PHE A 79 5.97 -7.56 12.73
CA PHE A 79 5.02 -7.23 11.67
C PHE A 79 5.06 -5.76 11.25
N TRP A 80 5.84 -4.90 11.92
CA TRP A 80 5.87 -3.47 11.60
C TRP A 80 7.21 -2.77 11.72
N VAL A 81 8.18 -3.35 12.43
CA VAL A 81 9.52 -2.78 12.58
C VAL A 81 10.61 -3.84 12.41
N GLN A 82 11.61 -3.50 11.61
CA GLN A 82 12.82 -4.30 11.48
C GLN A 82 13.89 -3.71 12.40
N VAL A 83 14.35 -4.51 13.36
CA VAL A 83 15.46 -4.15 14.24
C VAL A 83 16.77 -4.55 13.57
N GLN A 84 17.66 -3.59 13.35
CA GLN A 84 19.00 -3.82 12.82
C GLN A 84 20.04 -3.43 13.88
N ASP A 85 20.97 -4.35 14.19
CA ASP A 85 22.11 -4.03 15.06
C ASP A 85 23.23 -3.40 14.22
N PHE A 86 23.57 -2.15 14.54
CA PHE A 86 24.63 -1.40 13.90
C PHE A 86 25.58 -0.85 14.96
N PHE A 87 26.83 -1.35 14.99
CA PHE A 87 27.84 -0.99 16.01
C PHE A 87 27.35 -1.10 17.47
N GLY A 88 26.56 -2.14 17.79
CA GLY A 88 26.00 -2.35 19.13
C GLY A 88 24.84 -1.43 19.49
N GLN A 89 24.36 -0.61 18.55
CA GLN A 89 23.13 0.16 18.67
C GLN A 89 22.02 -0.48 17.83
N ARG A 90 20.84 -0.63 18.45
CA ARG A 90 19.64 -1.11 17.76
C ARG A 90 18.98 0.04 17.02
N ILE A 91 18.94 -0.06 15.69
CA ILE A 91 18.23 0.86 14.82
C ILE A 91 16.89 0.23 14.44
N LEU A 92 15.81 0.97 14.64
CA LEU A 92 14.44 0.58 14.32
C LEU A 92 14.08 1.14 12.94
N VAL A 93 13.83 0.27 11.96
CA VAL A 93 13.40 0.66 10.61
C VAL A 93 11.94 0.23 10.43
N PRO A 94 10.98 1.17 10.32
CA PRO A 94 9.59 0.80 10.10
C PRO A 94 9.41 0.16 8.71
N ILE A 95 8.68 -0.94 8.67
CA ILE A 95 8.36 -1.68 7.44
C ILE A 95 6.85 -1.71 7.15
N ALA A 96 6.02 -1.37 8.14
CA ALA A 96 4.57 -1.21 7.99
C ALA A 96 4.02 -0.16 8.96
N ASP A 97 2.86 0.41 8.64
CA ASP A 97 2.22 1.51 9.38
C ASP A 97 1.30 1.04 10.54
N ASN A 98 1.56 -0.14 11.11
CA ASN A 98 0.71 -0.71 12.16
C ASN A 98 0.69 0.16 13.43
N ALA A 99 1.84 0.68 13.84
CA ALA A 99 1.94 1.61 14.96
C ALA A 99 1.20 2.91 14.69
N THR A 100 1.27 3.42 13.46
CA THR A 100 0.52 4.60 13.01
C THR A 100 -0.99 4.35 13.11
N LEU A 101 -1.47 3.17 12.70
CA LEU A 101 -2.88 2.78 12.86
C LEU A 101 -3.30 2.80 14.34
N LEU A 102 -2.50 2.21 15.23
CA LEU A 102 -2.79 2.15 16.66
C LEU A 102 -2.83 3.55 17.28
N ILE A 103 -1.84 4.40 17.00
CA ILE A 103 -1.79 5.78 17.51
C ILE A 103 -3.01 6.56 17.03
N ASN A 104 -3.37 6.43 15.75
CA ASN A 104 -4.56 7.09 15.20
C ASN A 104 -5.85 6.54 15.79
N ALA A 105 -5.94 5.24 16.07
CA ALA A 105 -7.08 4.63 16.75
C ALA A 105 -7.21 5.15 18.19
N LEU A 106 -6.11 5.26 18.92
CA LEU A 106 -6.08 5.83 20.27
C LEU A 106 -6.45 7.32 20.27
N ASP A 107 -5.91 8.12 19.34
CA ASP A 107 -6.31 9.52 19.17
C ASP A 107 -7.81 9.63 18.83
N ASN A 108 -8.31 8.73 17.98
CA ASN A 108 -9.74 8.66 17.64
C ASN A 108 -10.63 8.29 18.83
N LEU A 109 -10.13 7.52 19.79
CA LEU A 109 -10.85 7.13 21.00
C LEU A 109 -10.72 8.19 22.12
N ALA A 110 -9.60 8.91 22.17
CA ALA A 110 -9.32 9.94 23.18
C ALA A 110 -9.92 11.32 22.84
N GLY A 111 -10.18 11.59 21.55
CA GLY A 111 -10.77 12.85 21.10
C GLY A 111 -12.23 13.05 21.55
N SER A 112 -12.65 14.30 21.71
CA SER A 112 -14.07 14.62 21.95
C SER A 112 -14.90 14.35 20.69
N ASP A 113 -16.05 13.68 20.84
CA ASP A 113 -16.94 13.31 19.73
C ASP A 113 -17.28 14.50 18.81
N ALA A 114 -17.35 15.72 19.37
CA ALA A 114 -17.61 16.95 18.62
C ALA A 114 -16.47 17.33 17.64
N LEU A 115 -15.20 17.13 18.02
CA LEU A 115 -14.04 17.40 17.15
C LEU A 115 -13.81 16.25 16.15
N ILE A 116 -14.15 15.02 16.51
CA ILE A 116 -14.09 13.86 15.62
C ILE A 116 -15.14 13.97 14.51
N ALA A 117 -16.37 14.41 14.83
CA ALA A 117 -17.43 14.63 13.84
C ALA A 117 -17.08 15.73 12.82
N LEU A 118 -16.35 16.77 13.24
CA LEU A 118 -15.83 17.82 12.36
C LEU A 118 -14.74 17.30 11.40
N ARG A 119 -13.93 16.33 11.84
CA ARG A 119 -12.96 15.60 11.00
C ARG A 119 -13.64 14.58 10.06
N GLY A 120 -14.90 14.23 10.35
CA GLY A 120 -15.71 13.19 9.71
C GLY A 120 -16.44 13.58 8.42
N ARG A 121 -16.39 14.85 7.97
CA ARG A 121 -16.53 15.14 6.53
C ARG A 121 -15.21 14.77 5.85
N GLY A 122 -14.88 13.48 5.95
CA GLY A 122 -13.69 12.90 5.37
C GLY A 122 -13.63 13.30 3.92
N VAL A 123 -12.45 13.73 3.50
CA VAL A 123 -12.10 13.77 2.08
C VAL A 123 -12.50 12.41 1.54
N ARG A 124 -13.63 12.35 0.81
CA ARG A 124 -14.09 11.12 0.19
C ARG A 124 -12.99 10.78 -0.77
N ASP A 125 -12.18 9.80 -0.40
CA ASP A 125 -11.10 9.34 -1.25
C ASP A 125 -11.77 8.87 -2.54
N ARG A 126 -11.60 9.67 -3.58
CA ARG A 126 -12.08 9.37 -4.93
C ARG A 126 -10.82 9.01 -5.69
N PRO A 127 -10.26 7.81 -5.44
CA PRO A 127 -9.10 7.39 -6.19
C PRO A 127 -9.48 7.38 -7.67
N PHE A 128 -8.52 7.69 -8.52
CA PHE A 128 -8.74 7.66 -9.95
C PHE A 128 -8.88 6.19 -10.41
N VAL A 129 -10.06 5.60 -10.23
CA VAL A 129 -10.32 4.16 -10.41
C VAL A 129 -9.91 3.66 -11.80
N VAL A 130 -10.15 4.49 -12.81
CA VAL A 130 -9.73 4.23 -14.20
C VAL A 130 -8.20 4.22 -14.32
N VAL A 131 -7.51 5.17 -13.68
CA VAL A 131 -6.03 5.22 -13.68
C VAL A 131 -5.46 4.03 -12.93
N ASN A 132 -6.05 3.65 -11.80
CA ASN A 132 -5.64 2.48 -11.03
C ASN A 132 -5.84 1.19 -11.83
N ALA A 133 -6.93 1.06 -12.60
CA ALA A 133 -7.14 -0.07 -13.50
C ALA A 133 -6.07 -0.12 -14.59
N ILE A 134 -5.76 1.01 -15.24
CA ILE A 134 -4.70 1.08 -16.27
C ILE A 134 -3.33 0.74 -15.67
N ARG A 135 -3.01 1.25 -14.47
CA ARG A 135 -1.77 0.91 -13.76
C ARG A 135 -1.66 -0.58 -13.47
N ARG A 136 -2.72 -1.20 -12.94
CA ARG A 136 -2.76 -2.64 -12.67
C ARG A 136 -2.60 -3.49 -13.94
N ASP A 137 -3.30 -3.14 -15.02
CA ASP A 137 -3.19 -3.86 -16.30
C ASP A 137 -1.78 -3.74 -16.89
N ALA A 138 -1.15 -2.58 -16.78
CA ALA A 138 0.23 -2.38 -17.18
C ALA A 138 1.15 -3.26 -16.32
N GLU A 139 1.08 -3.12 -14.99
CA GLU A 139 1.87 -3.91 -14.02
C GLU A 139 1.76 -5.42 -14.27
N ALA A 140 0.55 -5.94 -14.53
CA ALA A 140 0.33 -7.35 -14.81
C ALA A 140 1.08 -7.82 -16.08
N ARG A 141 1.02 -7.06 -17.17
CA ARG A 141 1.75 -7.38 -18.42
C ARG A 141 3.26 -7.30 -18.22
N PHE A 142 3.73 -6.29 -17.47
CA PHE A 142 5.15 -6.10 -17.18
C PHE A 142 5.71 -7.19 -16.27
N LEU A 143 4.96 -7.61 -15.24
CA LEU A 143 5.35 -8.70 -14.35
C LEU A 143 5.53 -10.01 -15.11
N ALA A 144 4.58 -10.36 -15.98
CA ALA A 144 4.66 -11.56 -16.80
C ALA A 144 5.91 -11.57 -17.71
N GLU A 145 6.17 -10.46 -18.40
CA GLU A 145 7.34 -10.34 -19.28
C GLU A 145 8.66 -10.35 -18.48
N GLN A 146 8.70 -9.67 -17.33
CA GLN A 146 9.87 -9.65 -16.46
C GLN A 146 10.17 -11.05 -15.89
N GLU A 147 9.15 -11.80 -15.44
CA GLU A 147 9.30 -13.16 -14.95
C GLU A 147 9.81 -14.09 -16.06
N ARG A 148 9.24 -13.98 -17.28
CA ARG A 148 9.71 -14.72 -18.46
C ARG A 148 11.19 -14.47 -18.73
N LEU A 149 11.60 -13.20 -18.80
CA LEU A 149 13.00 -12.83 -19.05
C LEU A 149 13.94 -13.25 -17.91
N LYS A 150 13.50 -13.18 -16.64
CA LYS A 150 14.29 -13.67 -15.51
C LYS A 150 14.49 -15.18 -15.55
N GLN A 151 13.46 -15.94 -15.90
CA GLN A 151 13.56 -17.40 -16.08
C GLN A 151 14.49 -17.75 -17.25
N GLU A 152 14.37 -17.02 -18.36
CA GLU A 152 15.26 -17.22 -19.52
C GLU A 152 16.72 -16.87 -19.16
N LEU A 153 16.94 -15.79 -18.40
CA LEU A 153 18.27 -15.44 -17.90
C LEU A 153 18.84 -16.53 -17.02
N ALA A 154 18.06 -17.03 -16.05
CA ALA A 154 18.49 -18.06 -15.11
C ALA A 154 18.86 -19.37 -15.83
N THR A 155 18.03 -19.81 -16.78
CA THR A 155 18.28 -21.02 -17.58
C THR A 155 19.51 -20.85 -18.49
N THR A 156 19.69 -19.67 -19.08
CA THR A 156 20.86 -19.35 -19.91
C THR A 156 22.15 -19.32 -19.08
N GLU A 157 22.12 -18.71 -17.89
CA GLU A 157 23.25 -18.65 -16.97
C GLU A 157 23.62 -20.04 -16.41
N GLN A 158 22.62 -20.90 -16.14
CA GLN A 158 22.85 -22.29 -15.74
C GLN A 158 23.53 -23.09 -16.85
N ARG A 159 23.02 -23.03 -18.08
CA ARG A 159 23.62 -23.72 -19.24
C ARG A 159 25.07 -23.26 -19.47
N LEU A 160 25.34 -21.97 -19.32
CA LEU A 160 26.69 -21.43 -19.46
C LEU A 160 27.63 -21.97 -18.37
N LYS A 161 27.16 -22.06 -17.12
CA LYS A 161 27.94 -22.66 -16.02
C LYS A 161 28.21 -24.15 -16.24
N ASP A 162 27.21 -24.92 -16.67
CA ASP A 162 27.36 -26.35 -16.94
C ASP A 162 28.35 -26.60 -18.08
N LEU A 163 28.29 -25.77 -19.12
CA LEU A 163 29.22 -25.84 -20.25
C LEU A 163 30.64 -25.48 -19.81
N GLN A 164 30.82 -24.40 -19.02
CA GLN A 164 32.12 -24.05 -18.44
C GLN A 164 32.69 -25.13 -17.50
N ALA A 165 31.86 -25.80 -16.71
CA ALA A 165 32.28 -26.88 -15.83
C ALA A 165 32.80 -28.09 -16.62
N LYS A 166 32.06 -28.52 -17.66
CA LYS A 166 32.48 -29.61 -18.57
C LYS A 166 33.78 -29.30 -19.32
N MET A 167 34.00 -28.03 -19.66
CA MET A 167 35.23 -27.57 -20.30
C MET A 167 36.43 -27.51 -19.35
N GLY A 168 36.22 -27.39 -18.04
CA GLY A 168 37.29 -27.39 -17.04
C GLY A 168 37.89 -28.77 -16.76
N GLU A 169 37.14 -29.85 -17.03
CA GLU A 169 37.60 -31.24 -16.89
C GLU A 169 38.36 -31.75 -18.13
N SER A 170 38.15 -31.15 -19.30
CA SER A 170 38.81 -31.53 -20.56
C SER A 170 40.03 -30.62 -20.80
N GLU A 171 41.18 -31.20 -21.12
CA GLU A 171 42.50 -30.56 -21.11
C GLU A 171 42.63 -29.28 -21.99
N ARG A 172 42.68 -28.11 -21.31
CA ARG A 172 43.39 -26.84 -21.58
C ARG A 172 43.29 -26.06 -22.92
N VAL A 173 42.63 -26.54 -23.98
CA VAL A 173 42.45 -25.70 -25.19
C VAL A 173 40.99 -25.73 -25.65
N LEU A 174 40.34 -24.56 -25.66
CA LEU A 174 38.98 -24.40 -26.19
C LEU A 174 39.00 -24.74 -27.68
N THR A 175 38.11 -25.64 -28.12
CA THR A 175 37.91 -25.83 -29.55
C THR A 175 37.22 -24.59 -30.15
N PRO A 176 37.48 -24.22 -31.41
CA PRO A 176 36.85 -23.06 -32.04
C PRO A 176 35.32 -23.12 -32.07
N GLU A 177 34.74 -24.33 -32.08
CA GLU A 177 33.29 -24.54 -31.98
C GLU A 177 32.74 -24.17 -30.58
N GLN A 178 33.46 -24.57 -29.53
CA GLN A 178 33.07 -24.24 -28.15
C GLN A 178 33.24 -22.74 -27.84
N GLU A 179 34.27 -22.08 -28.40
CA GLU A 179 34.43 -20.62 -28.29
C GLU A 179 33.24 -19.87 -28.93
N GLN A 180 32.80 -20.32 -30.10
CA GLN A 180 31.63 -19.74 -30.77
C GLN A 180 30.34 -19.93 -29.96
N GLU A 181 30.15 -21.12 -29.37
CA GLU A 181 28.98 -21.40 -28.54
C GLU A 181 28.98 -20.55 -27.26
N LEU A 182 30.14 -20.41 -26.59
CA LEU A 182 30.29 -19.52 -25.43
C LEU A 182 30.03 -18.05 -25.78
N ALA A 183 30.48 -17.60 -26.95
CA ALA A 183 30.22 -16.25 -27.44
C ALA A 183 28.72 -16.02 -27.69
N ARG A 184 28.00 -17.01 -28.24
CA ARG A 184 26.53 -16.96 -28.43
C ARG A 184 25.80 -16.85 -27.10
N PHE A 185 26.16 -17.67 -26.10
CA PHE A 185 25.54 -17.60 -24.78
C PHE A 185 25.79 -16.26 -24.09
N ARG A 186 27.02 -15.73 -24.15
CA ARG A 186 27.34 -14.39 -23.61
C ARG A 186 26.52 -13.29 -24.28
N ALA A 187 26.37 -13.35 -25.62
CA ALA A 187 25.54 -12.43 -26.37
C ALA A 187 24.07 -12.51 -25.95
N ARG A 188 23.52 -13.72 -25.80
CA ARG A 188 22.14 -13.93 -25.34
C ARG A 188 21.89 -13.39 -23.94
N THR A 189 22.80 -13.62 -23.00
CA THR A 189 22.72 -13.06 -21.63
C THR A 189 22.71 -11.53 -21.65
N LEU A 190 23.55 -10.90 -22.48
CA LEU A 190 23.55 -9.44 -22.64
C LEU A 190 22.24 -8.92 -23.23
N GLU A 191 21.70 -9.62 -24.24
CA GLU A 191 20.41 -9.31 -24.86
C GLU A 191 19.26 -9.37 -23.84
N ILE A 192 19.15 -10.46 -23.08
CA ILE A 192 18.11 -10.62 -22.05
C ILE A 192 18.22 -9.52 -20.98
N ARG A 193 19.44 -9.15 -20.55
CA ARG A 193 19.66 -8.05 -19.60
C ARG A 193 19.29 -6.68 -20.18
N GLN A 194 19.47 -6.47 -21.49
CA GLN A 194 18.99 -5.26 -22.15
C GLN A 194 17.47 -5.23 -22.23
N GLN A 195 16.84 -6.37 -22.55
CA GLN A 195 15.38 -6.50 -22.56
C GLN A 195 14.79 -6.24 -21.18
N LEU A 196 15.37 -6.80 -20.10
CA LEU A 196 14.94 -6.50 -18.72
C LEU A 196 15.01 -5.00 -18.39
N ARG A 197 16.11 -4.32 -18.75
CA ARG A 197 16.23 -2.87 -18.56
C ARG A 197 15.26 -2.08 -19.43
N ALA A 198 14.93 -2.55 -20.63
CA ALA A 198 13.94 -1.92 -21.49
C ALA A 198 12.53 -2.07 -20.92
N VAL A 199 12.17 -3.26 -20.43
CA VAL A 199 10.89 -3.56 -19.76
C VAL A 199 10.71 -2.65 -18.54
N GLN A 200 11.73 -2.53 -17.68
CA GLN A 200 11.69 -1.63 -16.52
C GLN A 200 11.52 -0.15 -16.91
N ARG A 201 12.26 0.33 -17.92
CA ARG A 201 12.12 1.72 -18.40
C ARG A 201 10.75 1.99 -19.02
N ASN A 202 10.22 1.03 -19.79
CA ASN A 202 8.92 1.17 -20.42
C ASN A 202 7.79 1.26 -19.38
N LEU A 203 7.86 0.50 -18.28
CA LEU A 203 6.91 0.61 -17.17
C LEU A 203 6.83 2.04 -16.62
N VAL A 204 7.98 2.63 -16.31
CA VAL A 204 8.06 3.99 -15.76
C VAL A 204 7.53 5.02 -16.78
N ARG A 205 7.95 4.92 -18.04
CA ARG A 205 7.56 5.85 -19.10
C ARG A 205 6.05 5.84 -19.36
N ASP A 206 5.43 4.66 -19.38
CA ASP A 206 4.00 4.54 -19.70
C ASP A 206 3.14 5.14 -18.57
N ILE A 207 3.57 4.98 -17.31
CA ILE A 207 2.95 5.62 -16.14
C ILE A 207 3.10 7.14 -16.20
N GLU A 208 4.30 7.64 -16.46
CA GLU A 208 4.58 9.07 -16.57
C GLU A 208 3.82 9.72 -17.73
N ALA A 209 3.68 9.04 -18.87
CA ALA A 209 2.95 9.56 -20.03
C ALA A 209 1.45 9.68 -19.73
N LEU A 210 0.87 8.71 -19.04
CA LEU A 210 -0.53 8.76 -18.60
C LEU A 210 -0.76 9.91 -17.62
N GLU A 211 0.10 10.04 -16.62
CA GLU A 211 0.06 11.12 -15.63
C GLU A 211 0.17 12.49 -16.30
N THR A 212 1.16 12.67 -17.16
CA THR A 212 1.40 13.92 -17.89
C THR A 212 0.20 14.31 -18.74
N ARG A 213 -0.41 13.37 -19.48
CA ARG A 213 -1.61 13.63 -20.28
C ARG A 213 -2.78 14.09 -19.42
N LEU A 214 -3.01 13.45 -18.29
CA LEU A 214 -4.10 13.81 -17.37
C LEU A 214 -3.90 15.18 -16.74
N VAL A 215 -2.66 15.50 -16.36
CA VAL A 215 -2.28 16.82 -15.83
C VAL A 215 -2.51 17.90 -16.88
N ILE A 216 -2.00 17.72 -18.11
CA ILE A 216 -2.18 18.70 -19.19
C ILE A 216 -3.68 18.93 -19.49
N LEU A 217 -4.46 17.86 -19.59
CA LEU A 217 -5.89 17.96 -19.92
C LEU A 217 -6.70 18.68 -18.83
N ASN A 218 -6.36 18.51 -17.55
CA ASN A 218 -7.15 19.13 -16.48
C ASN A 218 -6.60 20.48 -16.02
N VAL A 219 -5.28 20.63 -15.93
CA VAL A 219 -4.63 21.83 -15.39
C VAL A 219 -4.46 22.91 -16.45
N VAL A 220 -4.17 22.54 -17.70
CA VAL A 220 -3.91 23.53 -18.77
C VAL A 220 -5.17 23.78 -19.60
N LEU A 221 -5.84 22.73 -20.07
CA LEU A 221 -6.96 22.87 -21.02
C LEU A 221 -8.15 23.62 -20.40
N VAL A 222 -8.55 23.29 -19.17
CA VAL A 222 -9.75 23.87 -18.55
C VAL A 222 -9.58 25.38 -18.29
N PRO A 223 -8.48 25.87 -17.66
CA PRO A 223 -8.25 27.31 -17.55
C PRO A 223 -8.09 28.00 -18.91
N ALA A 224 -7.43 27.38 -19.89
CA ALA A 224 -7.29 27.94 -21.23
C ALA A 224 -8.65 28.11 -21.94
N LEU A 225 -9.55 27.15 -21.79
CA LEU A 225 -10.90 27.23 -22.35
C LEU A 225 -11.71 28.36 -21.69
N LEU A 226 -11.65 28.47 -20.35
CA LEU A 226 -12.34 29.51 -19.60
C LEU A 226 -11.83 30.92 -19.96
N THR A 227 -10.51 31.09 -20.12
CA THR A 227 -9.93 32.37 -20.54
C THR A 227 -10.35 32.74 -21.97
N LEU A 228 -10.37 31.79 -22.90
CA LEU A 228 -10.90 32.01 -24.26
C LEU A 228 -12.38 32.42 -24.25
N ILE A 229 -13.21 31.76 -23.45
CA ILE A 229 -14.63 32.10 -23.29
C ILE A 229 -14.80 33.51 -22.70
N ALA A 230 -14.01 33.86 -21.67
CA ALA A 230 -14.06 35.19 -21.07
C ALA A 230 -13.64 36.29 -22.06
N LEU A 231 -12.56 36.07 -22.83
CA LEU A 231 -12.07 37.01 -23.83
C LEU A 231 -13.06 37.20 -24.99
N SER A 232 -13.65 36.11 -25.48
CA SER A 232 -14.66 36.17 -26.55
C SER A 232 -15.93 36.91 -26.11
N LEU A 233 -16.42 36.67 -24.89
CA LEU A 233 -17.53 37.42 -24.28
C LEU A 233 -17.19 38.90 -24.11
N ALA A 234 -15.98 39.24 -23.65
CA ALA A 234 -15.54 40.62 -23.50
C ALA A 234 -15.48 41.35 -24.84
N ALA A 235 -14.96 40.71 -25.89
CA ALA A 235 -14.91 41.25 -27.24
C ALA A 235 -16.33 41.48 -27.81
N TRP A 236 -17.24 40.51 -27.61
CA TRP A 236 -18.63 40.62 -28.05
C TRP A 236 -19.38 41.75 -27.33
N ARG A 237 -19.21 41.88 -26.01
CA ARG A 237 -19.79 42.97 -25.21
C ARG A 237 -19.26 44.35 -25.64
N ARG A 238 -17.94 44.48 -25.88
CA ARG A 238 -17.34 45.73 -26.39
C ARG A 238 -17.92 46.12 -27.77
N ARG A 239 -18.07 45.16 -28.68
CA ARG A 239 -18.68 45.40 -30.00
C ARG A 239 -20.13 45.86 -29.90
N ARG A 240 -20.94 45.30 -28.99
CA ARG A 240 -22.32 45.75 -28.76
C ARG A 240 -22.43 47.15 -28.15
N ARG A 241 -21.54 47.52 -27.22
CA ARG A 241 -21.55 48.87 -26.60
C ARG A 241 -21.16 49.97 -27.58
N ARG A 242 -20.21 49.74 -28.49
CA ARG A 242 -19.85 50.70 -29.54
C ARG A 242 -20.97 50.98 -30.55
N ARG A 243 -21.98 50.11 -30.65
CA ARG A 243 -23.16 50.31 -31.52
C ARG A 243 -24.29 51.12 -30.86
N ARG A 244 -24.15 51.55 -29.60
CA ARG A 244 -25.18 52.27 -28.83
C ARG A 244 -24.83 53.71 -28.47
N VAL A 245 -23.82 54.30 -29.11
CA VAL A 245 -23.57 55.76 -29.02
C VAL A 245 -24.09 56.39 -30.31
N PRO A 246 -25.32 56.94 -30.34
CA PRO A 246 -25.68 57.92 -31.35
C PRO A 246 -24.96 59.24 -31.03
N ALA A 247 -24.55 59.95 -32.10
CA ALA A 247 -24.11 61.33 -32.03
C ALA A 247 -25.28 62.25 -31.65
#